data_AF-A0A8T2BT33-F1
#
_entry.id   AF-A0A8T2BT33-F1
#
_cell.length_a   1.000
_cell.length_b   1.000
_cell.length_c   1.000
_cell.angle_alpha   90.00
_cell.angle_beta   90.00
_cell.angle_gamma   90.00
#
_symmetry.space_group_name_H-M   'P 1'
#
loop_
_entity.id
_entity.type
_entity.pdbx_description
1 polymer ?
#
loop_
_entity_poly.entity_id
_entity_poly.type
_entity_poly.pdbx_seq_one_letter_code
_entity_poly.pdbx_strand_id
1 'polypeptide(L)'
;MVKIEVGSVGDSFSVSSLKAYLSEFIATLLFVFAGVGSAIAFDKLTSDGALDPAGLVAIAIAHAFALFVGVSIAANISGGHLNPA
;
A
#
# COMPACT_ATOMS: atom_id res chain seq x y z
N MET A 1 8.87 -25.19 12.77
CA MET A 1 9.06 -25.31 11.30
C MET A 1 8.05 -24.39 10.64
N VAL A 2 8.47 -23.52 9.73
CA VAL A 2 7.55 -22.73 8.90
C VAL A 2 6.87 -23.70 7.92
N LYS A 3 5.54 -23.71 7.89
CA LYS A 3 4.77 -24.52 6.94
C LYS A 3 4.77 -23.76 5.60
N ILE A 4 5.38 -24.35 4.58
CA ILE A 4 5.35 -23.81 3.21
C ILE A 4 4.36 -24.65 2.41
N GLU A 5 3.35 -24.01 1.84
CA GLU A 5 2.38 -24.65 0.95
C GLU A 5 2.44 -23.98 -0.42
N VAL A 6 2.57 -24.79 -1.48
CA VAL A 6 2.60 -24.29 -2.87
C VAL A 6 1.20 -23.85 -3.34
N GLY A 7 0.14 -24.37 -2.72
CA GLY A 7 -1.25 -24.11 -3.12
C GLY A 7 -1.65 -24.87 -4.39
N SER A 8 -2.73 -24.43 -5.05
CA SER A 8 -3.22 -25.02 -6.29
C SER A 8 -3.78 -23.95 -7.23
N VAL A 9 -3.73 -24.21 -8.54
CA VAL A 9 -4.27 -23.31 -9.56
C VAL A 9 -5.77 -23.05 -9.34
N GLY A 10 -6.54 -24.09 -9.00
CA GLY A 10 -7.99 -23.95 -8.77
C GLY A 10 -8.33 -23.00 -7.62
N ASP A 11 -7.55 -23.04 -6.54
CA ASP A 11 -7.70 -22.13 -5.41
C ASP A 11 -7.28 -20.69 -5.78
N SER A 12 -6.16 -20.54 -6.48
CA SER A 12 -5.66 -19.24 -6.94
C SER A 12 -6.56 -18.53 -7.96
N PHE A 13 -7.39 -19.27 -8.70
CA PHE A 13 -8.39 -18.72 -9.63
C PHE A 13 -9.83 -18.76 -9.10
N SER A 14 -10.03 -19.06 -7.81
CA SER A 14 -11.33 -18.94 -7.17
C SER A 14 -11.82 -17.48 -7.14
N VAL A 15 -13.13 -17.28 -7.03
CA VAL A 15 -13.72 -15.93 -6.94
C VAL A 15 -13.19 -15.16 -5.73
N SER A 16 -12.95 -15.83 -4.60
CA SER A 16 -12.34 -15.25 -3.41
C SER A 16 -10.93 -14.73 -3.69
N SER A 17 -10.09 -15.53 -4.36
CA SER A 17 -8.71 -15.16 -4.68
C SER A 17 -8.66 -13.99 -5.67
N LEU A 18 -9.51 -14.00 -6.70
CA LEU A 18 -9.61 -12.86 -7.64
C LEU A 18 -10.05 -11.57 -6.95
N LYS A 19 -10.98 -11.64 -5.99
CA LYS A 19 -11.36 -10.49 -5.15
C LYS A 19 -10.19 -10.03 -4.28
N ALA A 20 -9.43 -10.95 -3.71
CA ALA A 20 -8.25 -10.62 -2.92
C ALA A 20 -7.20 -9.89 -3.75
N TYR A 21 -6.90 -10.35 -4.97
CA TYR A 21 -5.92 -9.68 -5.85
C TYR A 21 -6.34 -8.27 -6.23
N LEU A 22 -7.62 -8.08 -6.58
CA LEU A 22 -8.13 -6.75 -6.92
C LEU A 22 -8.13 -5.82 -5.70
N SER A 23 -8.45 -6.35 -4.52
CA SER A 23 -8.35 -5.63 -3.25
C SER A 23 -6.92 -5.17 -2.96
N GLU A 24 -5.93 -6.07 -3.05
CA GLU A 24 -4.51 -5.74 -2.90
C GLU A 24 -4.06 -4.70 -3.93
N PHE A 25 -4.47 -4.84 -5.20
CA PHE A 25 -4.15 -3.88 -6.26
C PHE A 25 -4.66 -2.47 -5.93
N ILE A 26 -5.94 -2.32 -5.58
CA ILE A 26 -6.54 -1.02 -5.28
C ILE A 26 -5.91 -0.43 -4.01
N ALA A 27 -5.77 -1.22 -2.96
CA ALA A 27 -5.23 -0.75 -1.69
C ALA A 27 -3.76 -0.31 -1.83
N THR A 28 -2.94 -1.08 -2.56
CA THR A 28 -1.55 -0.73 -2.85
C THR A 28 -1.47 0.51 -3.75
N LEU A 29 -2.34 0.61 -4.76
CA LEU A 29 -2.41 1.79 -5.64
C LEU A 29 -2.69 3.06 -4.82
N LEU A 30 -3.67 3.03 -3.92
CA LEU A 30 -4.01 4.18 -3.08
C LEU A 30 -2.87 4.52 -2.09
N PHE A 31 -2.26 3.50 -1.48
CA PHE A 31 -1.11 3.66 -0.61
C PHE A 31 0.05 4.37 -1.31
N VAL A 32 0.46 3.87 -2.48
CA VAL A 32 1.56 4.44 -3.26
C VAL A 32 1.19 5.81 -3.81
N PHE A 33 -0.05 6.00 -4.29
CA PHE A 33 -0.51 7.29 -4.81
C PHE A 33 -0.42 8.39 -3.75
N ALA A 34 -0.92 8.15 -2.54
CA ALA A 34 -0.85 9.12 -1.46
C ALA A 34 0.58 9.30 -0.92
N GLY A 35 1.31 8.19 -0.72
CA GLY A 35 2.67 8.21 -0.23
C GLY A 35 3.63 8.95 -1.16
N VAL A 36 3.76 8.49 -2.41
CA VAL A 36 4.62 9.11 -3.41
C VAL A 36 4.09 10.50 -3.81
N GLY A 37 2.77 10.66 -3.91
CA GLY A 37 2.15 11.95 -4.19
C GLY A 37 2.50 13.02 -3.15
N SER A 38 2.68 12.64 -1.88
CA SER A 38 3.13 13.59 -0.84
C SER A 38 4.55 14.08 -1.06
N ALA A 39 5.46 13.24 -1.57
CA ALA A 39 6.82 13.66 -1.93
C ALA A 39 6.81 14.62 -3.13
N ILE A 40 6.04 14.29 -4.19
CA ILE A 40 5.86 15.18 -5.35
C ILE A 40 5.26 16.52 -4.92
N ALA A 41 4.31 16.51 -3.98
CA ALA A 41 3.72 17.73 -3.44
C ALA A 41 4.75 18.58 -2.67
N PHE A 42 5.62 17.96 -1.87
CA PHE A 42 6.72 18.65 -1.19
C PHE A 42 7.67 19.33 -2.20
N ASP A 43 8.11 18.61 -3.23
CA ASP A 43 8.97 19.16 -4.29
C ASP A 43 8.29 20.36 -4.95
N LYS A 44 7.00 20.23 -5.26
CA LYS A 44 6.24 21.32 -5.89
C LYS A 44 6.09 22.55 -5.01
N LEU A 45 5.88 22.37 -3.70
CA LEU A 45 5.71 23.47 -2.75
C LEU A 45 7.03 24.16 -2.40
N THR A 46 8.15 23.46 -2.53
CA THR A 46 9.49 23.96 -2.17
C THR A 46 10.33 24.38 -3.38
N SER A 47 9.81 24.25 -4.60
CA SER A 47 10.55 24.46 -5.85
C SER A 47 11.77 23.55 -5.96
N ASP A 48 11.55 22.25 -5.79
CA ASP A 48 12.57 21.20 -5.81
C ASP A 48 13.66 21.41 -4.74
N GLY A 49 13.24 21.90 -3.57
CA GLY A 49 14.11 22.10 -2.41
C GLY A 49 14.60 20.78 -1.82
N ALA A 50 15.74 20.80 -1.14
CA ALA A 50 16.22 19.63 -0.40
C ALA A 50 15.23 19.26 0.72
N LEU A 51 15.06 17.95 0.96
CA LEU A 51 14.18 17.45 2.02
C LEU A 51 14.58 18.02 3.39
N ASP A 52 13.63 18.68 4.04
CA ASP A 52 13.79 19.27 5.36
C ASP A 52 12.97 18.49 6.42
N PRO A 53 13.11 18.80 7.71
CA PRO A 53 12.37 18.09 8.76
C PRO A 53 10.85 18.18 8.61
N ALA A 54 10.31 19.29 8.09
CA ALA A 54 8.88 19.47 7.90
C ALA A 54 8.35 18.57 6.77
N GLY A 55 9.06 18.52 5.64
CA GLY A 55 8.79 17.62 4.52
C GLY A 55 8.86 16.15 4.93
N LEU A 56 9.88 15.78 5.71
CA LEU A 56 10.01 14.41 6.22
C LEU A 56 8.79 13.99 7.05
N VAL A 57 8.36 14.86 7.99
CA VAL A 57 7.17 14.58 8.82
C VAL A 57 5.91 14.49 7.97
N ALA A 58 5.73 15.38 7.00
CA ALA A 58 4.57 15.37 6.10
C ALA A 58 4.49 14.06 5.30
N ILE A 59 5.60 13.64 4.68
CA ILE A 59 5.68 12.42 3.88
C ILE A 59 5.47 11.18 4.76
N ALA A 60 6.08 11.15 5.95
CA ALA A 60 5.94 10.03 6.89
C ALA A 60 4.48 9.84 7.36
N ILE A 61 3.79 10.93 7.73
CA ILE A 61 2.38 10.87 8.14
C ILE A 61 1.48 10.47 6.96
N ALA A 62 1.74 10.98 5.76
CA ALA A 62 1.00 10.60 4.56
C ALA A 62 1.10 9.09 4.29
N HIS A 63 2.30 8.51 4.36
CA HIS A 63 2.48 7.06 4.24
C HIS A 63 1.79 6.29 5.36
N ALA A 64 1.92 6.74 6.61
CA ALA A 64 1.32 6.06 7.76
C ALA A 64 -0.21 5.99 7.65
N PHE A 65 -0.86 7.10 7.32
CA PHE A 65 -2.32 7.13 7.17
C PHE A 65 -2.80 6.40 5.92
N ALA A 66 -2.09 6.54 4.80
CA ALA A 66 -2.43 5.82 3.58
C ALA A 66 -2.32 4.30 3.77
N LEU A 67 -1.26 3.83 4.43
CA LEU A 67 -1.08 2.41 4.75
C LEU A 67 -2.11 1.94 5.76
N PHE A 68 -2.35 2.69 6.85
CA PHE A 68 -3.36 2.35 7.85
C PHE A 68 -4.75 2.16 7.23
N VAL A 69 -5.18 3.12 6.40
CA VAL A 69 -6.47 3.02 5.70
C VAL A 69 -6.46 1.88 4.70
N GLY A 70 -5.39 1.76 3.90
CA GLY A 70 -5.24 0.71 2.88
C GLY A 70 -5.33 -0.70 3.46
N VAL A 71 -4.63 -0.97 4.56
CA VAL A 71 -4.73 -2.24 5.31
C VAL A 71 -6.15 -2.42 5.84
N SER A 72 -6.73 -1.39 6.46
CA SER A 72 -8.05 -1.48 7.10
C SER A 72 -9.18 -1.83 6.10
N ILE A 73 -9.14 -1.27 4.89
CA ILE A 73 -10.17 -1.55 3.87
C ILE A 73 -9.98 -2.91 3.18
N ALA A 74 -8.75 -3.44 3.16
CA ALA A 74 -8.41 -4.69 2.49
C ALA A 74 -8.41 -5.91 3.43
N ALA A 75 -8.30 -5.70 4.75
CA ALA A 75 -8.13 -6.76 5.75
C ALA A 75 -9.14 -7.90 5.62
N ASN A 76 -10.43 -7.60 5.44
CA ASN A 76 -11.50 -8.59 5.37
C ASN A 76 -11.72 -9.17 3.95
N ILE A 77 -10.88 -8.81 2.97
CA ILE A 77 -10.98 -9.29 1.59
C ILE A 77 -9.72 -10.08 1.19
N SER A 78 -8.53 -9.53 1.45
CA SER A 78 -7.24 -10.11 1.04
C SER A 78 -6.27 -10.38 2.18
N GLY A 79 -6.60 -9.94 3.40
CA GLY A 79 -5.66 -9.86 4.52
C GLY A 79 -4.96 -8.51 4.63
N GLY A 80 -5.04 -7.67 3.59
CA GLY A 80 -4.54 -6.29 3.61
C GLY A 80 -3.02 -6.20 3.76
N HIS A 81 -2.26 -6.90 2.92
CA HIS A 81 -0.80 -6.90 3.00
C HIS A 81 -0.19 -5.61 2.44
N LEU A 82 -0.61 -5.22 1.23
CA LEU A 82 -0.14 -4.04 0.50
C LEU A 82 1.38 -3.98 0.24
N ASN A 83 2.10 -5.05 0.55
CA ASN A 83 3.56 -5.12 0.52
C ASN A 83 4.02 -6.58 0.32
N PRO A 84 4.95 -6.86 -0.61
CA PRO A 84 5.49 -8.21 -0.79
C PRO A 84 6.42 -8.75 0.32
N ALA A 85 6.88 -7.90 1.25
CA ALA A 85 7.89 -8.26 2.25
C ALA A 85 7.37 -9.09 3.44
#